data_AF-A0A927BYF1-F1
#
_entry.id   AF-A0A927BYF1-F1
#
_cell.length_a   1.000
_cell.length_b   1.000
_cell.length_c   1.000
_cell.angle_alpha   90.00
_cell.angle_beta   90.00
_cell.angle_gamma   90.00
#
_symmetry.space_group_name_H-M   'P 1'
#
loop_
_entity.id
_entity.type
_entity.pdbx_description
1 polymer ?
#
loop_
_entity_poly.entity_id
_entity_poly.type
_entity_poly.pdbx_seq_one_letter_code
_entity_poly.pdbx_strand_id
1 'polypeptide(L)'
;MRTLQFELKDHLNHPKYEWPKSPVRYPLAFERGEARTDSLRLLGPAGEPVPMQLLAPEEEGEWLRSATLCFMTDLPRGADYTYTLQYGEEAAPSGVEAASTADRPARLIAPDEAKGMPVGPGSGPDKMRAEGALAAEDATGSNGPLIWQLAGERAAQETAAGGPLPVLRLGTHRDGLLATAYVHGPAALRELRRLAPERGPVCWEEGVRLTYTDGSRYELRLRTADGLEHFELLERMDGFAARPAAGAPDAAAASTAA
;
A
#
# COMPACT_ATOMS: atom_id res chain seq x y z
N MET A 1 -30.48 9.33 -13.28
CA MET A 1 -29.05 9.58 -12.96
C MET A 1 -28.99 10.58 -11.81
N ARG A 2 -28.25 10.27 -10.75
CA ARG A 2 -28.11 11.08 -9.54
C ARG A 2 -26.72 11.73 -9.51
N THR A 3 -26.55 12.76 -8.68
CA THR A 3 -25.27 13.47 -8.54
C THR A 3 -24.92 13.77 -7.09
N LEU A 4 -23.62 13.81 -6.79
CA LEU A 4 -23.03 14.33 -5.56
C LEU A 4 -21.96 15.35 -5.93
N GLN A 5 -21.81 16.40 -5.11
CA GLN A 5 -20.83 17.46 -5.34
C GLN A 5 -19.78 17.49 -4.24
N PHE A 6 -18.52 17.69 -4.64
CA PHE A 6 -17.38 17.89 -3.74
C PHE A 6 -16.76 19.24 -4.03
N GLU A 7 -16.70 20.10 -3.02
CA GLU A 7 -16.11 21.43 -3.12
C GLU A 7 -14.73 21.46 -2.47
N LEU A 8 -13.74 22.00 -3.19
CA LEU A 8 -12.39 22.27 -2.68
C LEU A 8 -12.14 23.77 -2.80
N LYS A 9 -11.85 24.42 -1.68
CA LYS A 9 -11.68 25.88 -1.59
C LYS A 9 -10.38 26.24 -0.88
N ASP A 10 -9.52 27.00 -1.55
CA ASP A 10 -8.34 27.58 -0.90
C ASP A 10 -8.73 28.84 -0.13
N HIS A 11 -8.87 28.70 1.19
CA HIS A 11 -9.12 29.82 2.09
C HIS A 11 -7.85 30.59 2.48
N LEU A 12 -6.67 30.03 2.26
CA LEU A 12 -5.43 30.64 2.69
C LEU A 12 -5.04 31.80 1.76
N ASN A 13 -5.24 31.63 0.45
CA ASN A 13 -4.94 32.63 -0.58
C ASN A 13 -3.55 33.28 -0.39
N HIS A 14 -2.57 32.48 0.05
CA HIS A 14 -1.24 32.98 0.41
C HIS A 14 -0.31 32.99 -0.81
N PRO A 15 0.43 34.08 -1.07
CA PRO A 15 1.21 34.27 -2.30
C PRO A 15 2.39 33.30 -2.49
N LYS A 16 2.72 32.48 -1.49
CA LYS A 16 3.81 31.50 -1.54
C LYS A 16 3.37 30.04 -1.36
N TYR A 17 2.08 29.80 -1.15
CA TYR A 17 1.57 28.45 -0.89
C TYR A 17 0.42 28.15 -1.84
N GLU A 18 0.53 27.01 -2.51
CA GLU A 18 -0.50 26.40 -3.32
C GLU A 18 -0.57 24.93 -2.89
N TRP A 19 -1.77 24.35 -2.91
CA TRP A 19 -1.90 22.94 -2.58
C TRP A 19 -1.36 22.11 -3.76
N PRO A 20 -0.32 21.29 -3.55
CA PRO A 20 0.28 20.53 -4.64
C PRO A 20 -0.67 19.42 -5.10
N LYS A 21 -0.49 18.93 -6.34
CA LYS A 21 -1.22 17.76 -6.83
C LYS A 21 -1.12 16.62 -5.81
N SER A 22 -2.27 16.19 -5.29
CA SER A 22 -2.39 15.23 -4.21
C SER A 22 -3.61 14.34 -4.40
N PRO A 23 -3.62 13.10 -3.88
CA PRO A 23 -4.82 12.30 -3.81
C PRO A 23 -5.78 12.87 -2.76
N VAL A 24 -7.02 13.10 -3.13
CA VAL A 24 -8.10 13.44 -2.18
C VAL A 24 -9.05 12.26 -2.02
N ARG A 25 -9.68 12.15 -0.85
CA ARG A 25 -10.46 10.98 -0.44
C ARG A 25 -11.78 11.42 0.18
N TYR A 26 -12.89 10.90 -0.33
CA TYR A 26 -14.24 11.20 0.17
C TYR A 26 -14.99 9.90 0.47
N PRO A 27 -15.54 9.73 1.68
CA PRO A 27 -16.37 8.58 1.98
C PRO A 27 -17.69 8.67 1.20
N LEU A 28 -18.09 7.54 0.62
CA LEU A 28 -19.36 7.36 -0.07
C LEU A 28 -20.20 6.33 0.67
N ALA A 29 -21.49 6.60 0.77
CA ALA A 29 -22.49 5.67 1.25
C ALA A 29 -23.72 5.78 0.35
N PHE A 30 -24.29 4.65 -0.02
CA PHE A 30 -25.44 4.57 -0.90
C PHE A 30 -26.48 3.62 -0.34
N GLU A 31 -27.75 3.91 -0.63
CA GLU A 31 -28.81 2.96 -0.35
C GLU A 31 -28.83 1.81 -1.36
N ARG A 32 -29.52 0.73 -1.01
CA ARG A 32 -29.61 -0.44 -1.88
C ARG A 32 -30.41 -0.04 -3.13
N GLY A 33 -29.89 -0.38 -4.31
CA GLY A 33 -30.52 0.02 -5.56
C GLY A 33 -30.12 1.42 -6.04
N GLU A 34 -29.22 2.14 -5.34
CA GLU A 34 -28.91 3.53 -5.72
C GLU A 34 -27.73 3.66 -6.69
N ALA A 35 -26.67 2.88 -6.46
CA ALA A 35 -25.42 2.98 -7.21
C ALA A 35 -24.83 1.60 -7.48
N ARG A 36 -24.31 1.42 -8.69
CA ARG A 36 -23.42 0.31 -9.06
C ARG A 36 -22.02 0.84 -9.29
N THR A 37 -20.98 0.06 -8.97
CA THR A 37 -19.58 0.45 -9.18
C THR A 37 -19.30 0.89 -10.63
N ASP A 38 -19.88 0.22 -11.62
CA ASP A 38 -19.75 0.51 -13.05
C ASP A 38 -20.54 1.76 -13.52
N SER A 39 -21.45 2.29 -12.71
CA SER A 39 -22.25 3.49 -13.00
C SER A 39 -21.56 4.81 -12.62
N LEU A 40 -20.57 4.77 -11.73
CA LEU A 40 -19.96 5.98 -11.19
C LEU A 40 -19.11 6.68 -12.26
N ARG A 41 -19.19 8.01 -12.33
CA ARG A 41 -18.33 8.87 -13.17
C ARG A 41 -18.02 10.16 -12.43
N LEU A 42 -16.75 10.54 -12.32
CA LEU A 42 -16.35 11.82 -11.74
C LEU A 42 -16.10 12.85 -12.85
N LEU A 43 -16.74 14.00 -12.72
CA LEU A 43 -16.52 15.16 -13.58
C LEU A 43 -15.78 16.25 -12.79
N GLY A 44 -14.79 16.86 -13.44
CA GLY A 44 -14.00 17.96 -12.91
C GLY A 44 -14.69 19.32 -13.03
N PRO A 45 -14.00 20.40 -12.61
CA PRO A 45 -14.57 21.74 -12.54
C PRO A 45 -15.07 22.30 -13.87
N ALA A 46 -14.50 21.88 -15.00
CA ALA A 46 -14.95 22.29 -16.35
C ALA A 46 -15.88 21.25 -17.01
N GLY A 47 -16.32 20.22 -16.26
CA GLY A 47 -17.21 19.15 -16.75
C GLY A 47 -16.50 18.01 -17.47
N GLU A 48 -15.16 18.00 -17.46
CA GLU A 48 -14.33 16.95 -18.04
C GLU A 48 -14.31 15.68 -17.18
N PRO A 49 -14.22 14.48 -17.76
CA PRO A 49 -14.04 13.26 -16.98
C PRO A 49 -12.70 13.26 -16.23
N VAL A 50 -12.74 12.92 -14.95
CA VAL A 50 -11.56 12.81 -14.08
C VAL A 50 -11.34 11.34 -13.69
N PRO A 51 -10.11 10.79 -13.86
CA PRO A 51 -9.79 9.47 -13.36
C PRO A 51 -10.06 9.36 -11.87
N MET A 52 -10.78 8.31 -11.49
CA MET A 52 -11.13 8.05 -10.09
C MET A 52 -10.94 6.57 -9.77
N GLN A 53 -10.86 6.28 -8.48
CA GLN A 53 -10.73 4.95 -7.94
C GLN A 53 -11.60 4.82 -6.69
N LEU A 54 -12.25 3.66 -6.51
CA LEU A 54 -12.89 3.31 -5.26
C LEU A 54 -11.92 2.49 -4.41
N LEU A 55 -11.72 2.91 -3.16
CA LEU A 55 -10.93 2.19 -2.17
C LEU A 55 -11.88 1.47 -1.21
N ALA A 56 -11.52 0.23 -0.84
CA ALA A 56 -12.33 -0.65 0.01
C ALA A 56 -13.84 -0.65 -0.31
N PRO A 57 -14.26 -0.96 -1.56
CA PRO A 57 -15.67 -1.01 -1.89
C PRO A 57 -16.37 -2.16 -1.15
N GLU A 58 -17.51 -1.85 -0.54
CA GLU A 58 -18.43 -2.84 0.03
C GLU A 58 -19.65 -2.96 -0.87
N GLU A 59 -19.86 -4.16 -1.42
CA GLU A 59 -20.94 -4.45 -2.36
C GLU A 59 -21.94 -5.45 -1.76
N GLU A 60 -23.23 -5.24 -2.04
CA GLU A 60 -24.31 -6.17 -1.75
C GLU A 60 -24.94 -6.64 -3.06
N GLY A 61 -24.43 -7.75 -3.60
CA GLY A 61 -24.79 -8.19 -4.95
C GLY A 61 -24.14 -7.29 -6.00
N GLU A 62 -24.94 -6.64 -6.84
CA GLU A 62 -24.46 -5.67 -7.84
C GLU A 62 -24.43 -4.22 -7.33
N TRP A 63 -24.89 -3.99 -6.09
CA TRP A 63 -25.09 -2.67 -5.52
C TRP A 63 -23.92 -2.27 -4.65
N LEU A 64 -23.37 -1.09 -4.90
CA LEU A 64 -22.36 -0.48 -4.05
C LEU A 64 -23.05 0.08 -2.80
N ARG A 65 -22.62 -0.35 -1.60
CA ARG A 65 -23.13 0.14 -0.31
C ARG A 65 -22.26 1.24 0.26
N SER A 66 -20.94 1.04 0.23
CA SER A 66 -19.98 2.02 0.72
C SER A 66 -18.66 1.91 -0.04
N ALA A 67 -17.90 3.00 -0.08
CA ALA A 67 -16.52 3.03 -0.58
C ALA A 67 -15.85 4.33 -0.15
N THR A 68 -14.55 4.46 -0.38
CA THR A 68 -13.88 5.76 -0.43
C THR A 68 -13.57 6.14 -1.87
N LEU A 69 -14.16 7.23 -2.36
CA LEU A 69 -13.78 7.84 -3.64
C LEU A 69 -12.39 8.46 -3.51
N CYS A 70 -11.49 8.12 -4.43
CA CYS A 70 -10.16 8.71 -4.52
C CYS A 70 -9.90 9.23 -5.94
N PHE A 71 -9.36 10.45 -6.04
CA PHE A 71 -8.91 11.06 -7.30
C PHE A 71 -7.78 12.05 -7.06
N MET A 72 -7.04 12.40 -8.12
CA MET A 72 -5.96 13.37 -8.07
C MET A 72 -6.48 14.78 -8.36
N THR A 73 -6.07 15.76 -7.57
CA THR A 73 -6.31 17.18 -7.83
C THR A 73 -5.20 18.02 -7.20
N ASP A 74 -4.97 19.21 -7.72
CA ASP A 74 -4.31 20.29 -7.00
C ASP A 74 -5.36 21.29 -6.49
N LEU A 75 -4.92 22.33 -5.78
CA LEU A 75 -5.76 23.47 -5.47
C LEU A 75 -4.89 24.74 -5.52
N PRO A 76 -4.83 25.39 -6.69
CA PRO A 76 -4.10 26.64 -6.86
C PRO A 76 -4.61 27.72 -5.90
N ARG A 77 -3.79 28.75 -5.71
CA ARG A 77 -4.10 29.86 -4.80
C ARG A 77 -5.46 30.50 -5.13
N GLY A 78 -6.31 30.60 -4.11
CA GLY A 78 -7.65 31.18 -4.21
C GLY A 78 -8.60 30.42 -5.14
N ALA A 79 -8.25 29.21 -5.56
CA ALA A 79 -9.11 28.40 -6.40
C ALA A 79 -10.32 27.87 -5.61
N ASP A 80 -11.39 27.65 -6.36
CA ASP A 80 -12.63 27.04 -5.92
C ASP A 80 -13.03 26.01 -6.97
N TYR A 81 -12.87 24.73 -6.65
CA TYR A 81 -13.14 23.61 -7.54
C TYR A 81 -14.37 22.86 -7.06
N THR A 82 -15.29 22.60 -7.99
CA THR A 82 -16.44 21.73 -7.77
C THR A 82 -16.31 20.50 -8.65
N TYR A 83 -16.26 19.34 -8.02
CA TYR A 83 -16.30 18.05 -8.70
C TYR A 83 -17.70 17.46 -8.59
N THR A 84 -18.17 16.81 -9.65
CA THR A 84 -19.49 16.18 -9.69
C THR A 84 -19.36 14.67 -9.93
N LEU A 85 -19.75 13.87 -8.94
CA LEU A 85 -19.90 12.43 -9.11
C LEU A 85 -21.29 12.11 -9.63
N GLN A 86 -21.37 11.54 -10.82
CA GLN A 86 -22.59 10.98 -11.41
C GLN A 86 -22.67 9.49 -11.11
N TYR A 87 -23.85 8.98 -10.80
CA TYR A 87 -24.10 7.56 -10.51
C TYR A 87 -25.57 7.19 -10.76
N GLY A 88 -25.86 5.89 -10.78
CA GLY A 88 -27.23 5.41 -10.87
C GLY A 88 -27.37 3.89 -10.90
N GLU A 89 -28.58 3.46 -11.24
CA GLU A 89 -28.98 2.05 -11.34
C GLU A 89 -28.43 1.33 -12.56
N GLU A 90 -28.11 2.07 -13.62
CA GLU A 90 -27.65 1.52 -14.89
C GLU A 90 -26.13 1.68 -15.01
N ALA A 91 -25.47 0.64 -15.50
CA ALA A 91 -24.05 0.71 -15.83
C ALA A 91 -23.83 1.86 -16.82
N ALA A 92 -22.85 2.72 -16.55
CA ALA A 92 -22.61 3.84 -17.44
C ALA A 92 -22.06 3.32 -18.78
N PRO A 93 -22.42 3.95 -19.91
CA PRO A 93 -22.07 3.44 -21.23
C PRO A 93 -20.56 3.19 -21.33
N SER A 94 -20.22 2.02 -21.88
CA SER A 94 -18.88 1.49 -22.03
C SER A 94 -18.04 2.37 -22.97
N GLY A 95 -17.47 3.44 -22.42
CA GLY A 95 -16.59 4.38 -23.12
C GLY A 95 -15.75 5.27 -22.20
N VAL A 96 -15.91 5.13 -20.89
CA VAL A 96 -15.09 5.81 -19.88
C VAL A 96 -14.60 4.71 -18.95
N GLU A 97 -13.32 4.36 -19.05
CA GLU A 97 -12.69 3.33 -18.22
C GLU A 97 -12.74 3.74 -16.75
N ALA A 98 -13.75 3.26 -16.02
CA ALA A 98 -13.56 2.92 -14.63
C ALA A 98 -12.55 1.76 -14.65
N ALA A 99 -11.26 2.06 -14.50
CA ALA A 99 -10.22 1.05 -14.54
C ALA A 99 -10.42 0.10 -13.35
N SER A 100 -11.12 -0.99 -13.65
CA SER A 100 -11.27 -2.18 -12.84
C SER A 100 -9.92 -2.90 -12.76
N THR A 101 -9.69 -3.50 -11.60
CA THR A 101 -8.51 -4.20 -11.11
C THR A 101 -8.11 -5.36 -12.03
N ALA A 102 -7.44 -5.10 -13.16
CA ALA A 102 -6.90 -6.15 -14.03
C ALA A 102 -5.37 -6.09 -14.12
N ASP A 103 -4.79 -7.20 -13.65
CA ASP A 103 -3.39 -7.55 -13.48
C ASP A 103 -2.55 -7.39 -14.77
N ARG A 104 -1.57 -6.48 -14.76
CA ARG A 104 -0.49 -6.45 -15.76
C ARG A 104 0.83 -6.81 -15.06
N PRO A 105 1.49 -7.92 -15.42
CA PRO A 105 2.77 -8.27 -14.80
C PRO A 105 3.86 -7.31 -15.27
N ALA A 106 4.51 -6.62 -14.32
CA ALA A 106 5.73 -5.88 -14.58
C ALA A 106 6.87 -6.87 -14.87
N ARG A 107 7.56 -6.72 -16.01
CA ARG A 107 8.76 -7.50 -16.33
C ARG A 107 9.96 -6.92 -15.56
N LEU A 108 10.65 -7.77 -14.80
CA LEU A 108 11.86 -7.39 -14.06
C LEU A 108 13.05 -7.16 -15.01
N ILE A 109 13.86 -6.14 -14.69
CA ILE A 109 15.25 -6.05 -15.14
C ILE A 109 16.09 -6.79 -14.09
N ALA A 110 16.78 -7.85 -14.49
CA ALA A 110 17.65 -8.61 -13.59
C ALA A 110 18.83 -7.74 -13.12
N PRO A 111 19.22 -7.78 -11.84
CA PRO A 111 20.44 -7.15 -11.36
C PRO A 111 21.62 -8.06 -11.70
N ASP A 112 22.25 -7.84 -12.85
CA ASP A 112 23.60 -8.37 -13.11
C ASP A 112 24.51 -7.20 -13.49
N GLU A 113 25.16 -6.62 -12.47
CA GLU A 113 26.50 -6.02 -12.51
C GLU A 113 26.83 -5.37 -11.16
N ALA A 114 26.92 -6.18 -10.10
CA ALA A 114 27.69 -5.83 -8.90
C ALA A 114 28.64 -6.98 -8.59
N LYS A 115 29.77 -6.99 -9.32
CA LYS A 115 30.86 -7.95 -9.15
C LYS A 115 31.48 -7.84 -7.74
N GLY A 116 31.31 -8.90 -6.95
CA GLY A 116 32.42 -9.60 -6.32
C GLY A 116 32.71 -9.32 -4.84
N MET A 117 32.34 -10.26 -3.97
CA MET A 117 33.20 -10.80 -2.90
C MET A 117 32.77 -12.24 -2.56
N PRO A 118 33.70 -13.20 -2.37
CA PRO A 118 33.35 -14.59 -2.05
C PRO A 118 33.14 -14.80 -0.55
N VAL A 119 32.09 -15.54 -0.18
CA VAL A 119 31.91 -16.12 1.16
C VAL A 119 31.99 -17.64 1.03
N GLY A 120 32.90 -18.25 1.79
CA GLY A 120 33.24 -19.68 1.73
C GLY A 120 32.20 -20.61 2.37
N PRO A 121 32.36 -21.94 2.22
CA PRO A 121 31.32 -22.92 2.55
C PRO A 121 31.42 -23.41 3.99
N GLY A 122 30.26 -23.51 4.66
CA GLY A 122 30.07 -24.21 5.93
C GLY A 122 28.79 -25.04 5.87
N SER A 123 28.90 -26.31 6.24
CA SER A 123 27.95 -27.41 5.99
C SER A 123 27.12 -27.78 7.24
N GLY A 124 25.78 -27.70 7.13
CA GLY A 124 24.67 -28.43 7.85
C GLY A 124 24.66 -28.60 9.39
N PRO A 125 23.62 -29.24 10.00
CA PRO A 125 22.23 -29.59 9.57
C PRO A 125 21.17 -28.85 10.45
N ASP A 126 19.86 -28.80 10.20
CA ASP A 126 18.85 -29.87 10.26
C ASP A 126 17.49 -29.25 9.86
N LYS A 127 16.74 -29.90 8.97
CA LYS A 127 15.55 -29.31 8.32
C LYS A 127 14.27 -29.73 9.06
N MET A 128 13.76 -28.85 9.90
CA MET A 128 12.38 -28.94 10.38
C MET A 128 11.45 -28.52 9.21
N ARG A 129 10.84 -29.52 8.56
CA ARG A 129 9.90 -29.33 7.46
C ARG A 129 8.58 -28.81 8.04
N ALA A 130 8.32 -27.51 7.90
CA ALA A 130 6.99 -26.97 8.12
C ALA A 130 6.10 -27.41 6.96
N GLU A 131 5.25 -28.41 7.20
CA GLU A 131 4.15 -28.76 6.29
C GLU A 131 3.01 -27.76 6.51
N GLY A 132 2.79 -26.91 5.51
CA GLY A 132 1.74 -25.91 5.47
C GLY A 132 1.90 -25.08 4.20
N ALA A 133 1.29 -25.54 3.11
CA ALA A 133 1.42 -24.98 1.78
C ALA A 133 0.93 -23.52 1.71
N LEU A 134 1.80 -22.60 1.29
CA LEU A 134 1.46 -21.27 0.77
C LEU A 134 2.54 -20.86 -0.25
N ALA A 135 2.15 -20.14 -1.30
CA ALA A 135 2.97 -19.80 -2.46
C ALA A 135 2.83 -18.31 -2.76
N ALA A 136 3.50 -17.46 -1.98
CA ALA A 136 3.64 -16.06 -2.35
C ALA A 136 4.88 -15.89 -3.25
N GLU A 137 4.67 -15.82 -4.56
CA GLU A 137 5.70 -15.38 -5.52
C GLU A 137 6.08 -13.91 -5.26
N ASP A 138 7.31 -13.54 -5.62
CA ASP A 138 7.75 -12.14 -5.60
C ASP A 138 6.75 -11.28 -6.38
N ALA A 139 6.31 -10.20 -5.76
CA ALA A 139 5.41 -9.25 -6.41
C ALA A 139 6.21 -8.05 -6.88
N THR A 140 6.06 -7.68 -8.15
CA THR A 140 6.62 -6.45 -8.70
C THR A 140 5.49 -5.59 -9.26
N GLY A 141 5.58 -4.28 -9.07
CA GLY A 141 4.69 -3.35 -9.75
C GLY A 141 5.30 -1.96 -9.87
N SER A 142 4.62 -1.14 -10.66
CA SER A 142 4.94 0.27 -10.82
C SER A 142 3.66 1.08 -11.01
N ASN A 143 3.67 2.30 -10.50
CA ASN A 143 2.66 3.30 -10.83
C ASN A 143 3.42 4.64 -10.92
N GLY A 144 3.62 5.12 -12.14
CA GLY A 144 4.55 6.21 -12.42
C GLY A 144 6.03 5.77 -12.41
N PRO A 145 6.96 6.61 -11.90
CA PRO A 145 8.40 6.37 -12.04
C PRO A 145 8.96 5.31 -11.09
N LEU A 146 8.22 4.96 -10.03
CA LEU A 146 8.66 4.04 -8.98
C LEU A 146 8.32 2.59 -9.31
N ILE A 147 9.30 1.71 -9.12
CA ILE A 147 9.15 0.25 -9.13
C ILE A 147 9.31 -0.23 -7.70
N TRP A 148 8.50 -1.19 -7.28
CA TRP A 148 8.70 -1.88 -6.01
C TRP A 148 8.68 -3.38 -6.22
N GLN A 149 9.41 -4.11 -5.37
CA GLN A 149 9.41 -5.56 -5.30
C GLN A 149 9.23 -5.98 -3.84
N LEU A 150 8.16 -6.72 -3.55
CA LEU A 150 7.95 -7.34 -2.24
C LEU A 150 8.60 -8.73 -2.25
N ALA A 151 9.35 -9.03 -1.19
CA ALA A 151 9.99 -10.32 -1.04
C ALA A 151 8.93 -11.42 -0.87
N GLY A 152 9.01 -12.46 -1.70
CA GLY A 152 8.21 -13.67 -1.54
C GLY A 152 8.73 -14.54 -0.39
N GLU A 153 7.97 -15.60 -0.08
CA GLU A 153 8.25 -16.51 1.04
C GLU A 153 9.61 -17.20 0.93
N ARG A 154 10.12 -17.39 -0.29
CA ARG A 154 11.42 -18.02 -0.53
C ARG A 154 12.58 -17.22 0.06
N ALA A 155 12.54 -15.90 -0.06
CA ALA A 155 13.53 -15.02 0.56
C ALA A 155 13.43 -15.06 2.11
N ALA A 156 12.21 -15.20 2.65
CA ALA A 156 11.98 -15.37 4.08
C ALA A 156 12.56 -16.67 4.63
N GLN A 157 12.45 -17.78 3.89
CA GLN A 157 12.96 -19.09 4.30
C GLN A 157 14.50 -19.17 4.29
N GLU A 158 15.16 -18.50 3.34
CA GLU A 158 16.63 -18.46 3.28
C GLU A 158 17.25 -17.63 4.42
N THR A 159 16.47 -16.74 5.04
CA THR A 159 16.94 -15.87 6.14
C THR A 159 16.75 -16.51 7.54
N ALA A 160 16.41 -17.80 7.62
CA ALA A 160 16.20 -18.55 8.87
C ALA A 160 17.40 -18.57 9.84
N ALA A 161 18.57 -18.05 9.44
CA ALA A 161 19.77 -17.92 10.26
C ALA A 161 19.82 -16.63 11.12
N GLY A 162 18.68 -15.96 11.37
CA GLY A 162 18.60 -14.79 12.26
C GLY A 162 19.13 -13.49 11.67
N GLY A 163 19.28 -13.43 10.34
CA GLY A 163 19.68 -12.22 9.62
C GLY A 163 18.51 -11.26 9.34
N PRO A 164 18.80 -10.00 8.94
CA PRO A 164 17.79 -9.08 8.42
C PRO A 164 17.08 -9.66 7.21
N LEU A 165 15.75 -9.72 7.24
CA LEU A 165 14.94 -10.15 6.10
C LEU A 165 14.64 -8.94 5.21
N PRO A 166 15.10 -8.89 3.94
CA PRO A 166 14.59 -7.90 2.99
C PRO A 166 13.10 -8.19 2.74
N VAL A 167 12.23 -7.20 2.99
CA VAL A 167 10.78 -7.35 2.78
C VAL A 167 10.26 -6.55 1.60
N LEU A 168 10.94 -5.46 1.27
CA LEU A 168 10.57 -4.52 0.23
C LEU A 168 11.83 -3.99 -0.43
N ARG A 169 11.83 -3.95 -1.74
CA ARG A 169 12.80 -3.23 -2.56
C ARG A 169 12.05 -2.12 -3.29
N LEU A 170 12.65 -0.94 -3.34
CA LEU A 170 12.14 0.21 -4.07
C LEU A 170 13.19 0.61 -5.10
N GLY A 171 12.75 0.98 -6.29
CA GLY A 171 13.59 1.40 -7.39
C GLY A 171 12.88 2.39 -8.32
N THR A 172 13.57 2.80 -9.37
CA THR A 172 12.96 3.50 -10.51
C THR A 172 13.29 2.76 -11.80
N HIS A 173 12.52 3.04 -12.85
CA HIS A 173 12.85 2.55 -14.19
C HIS A 173 14.18 3.07 -14.74
N ARG A 174 14.68 4.20 -14.24
CA ARG A 174 15.89 4.87 -14.75
C ARG A 174 17.15 4.50 -13.97
N ASP A 175 17.03 4.48 -12.65
CA ASP A 175 18.18 4.45 -11.73
C ASP A 175 18.34 3.10 -11.03
N GLY A 176 17.44 2.14 -11.31
CA GLY A 176 17.46 0.81 -10.71
C GLY A 176 17.03 0.82 -9.25
N LEU A 177 17.68 0.01 -8.42
CA LEU A 177 17.33 -0.15 -7.00
C LEU A 177 17.72 1.11 -6.21
N LEU A 178 16.72 1.76 -5.61
CA LEU A 178 16.91 2.92 -4.72
C LEU A 178 17.10 2.51 -3.26
N ALA A 179 16.29 1.56 -2.78
CA ALA A 179 16.29 1.18 -1.38
C ALA A 179 15.87 -0.28 -1.18
N THR A 180 16.30 -0.87 -0.06
CA THR A 180 15.80 -2.14 0.45
C THR A 180 15.39 -1.96 1.90
N ALA A 181 14.13 -2.23 2.22
CA ALA A 181 13.65 -2.29 3.59
C ALA A 181 13.93 -3.68 4.15
N TYR A 182 14.55 -3.69 5.32
CA TYR A 182 14.81 -4.89 6.10
C TYR A 182 13.96 -4.86 7.35
N VAL A 183 13.40 -6.00 7.74
CA VAL A 183 12.68 -6.12 9.00
C VAL A 183 13.51 -6.96 9.97
N HIS A 184 13.56 -6.46 11.21
CA HIS A 184 14.12 -7.14 12.37
C HIS A 184 12.99 -7.38 13.37
N GLY A 185 12.81 -8.64 13.77
CA GLY A 185 11.84 -9.03 14.78
C GLY A 185 12.49 -9.45 16.09
N PRO A 186 11.78 -9.39 17.22
CA PRO A 186 12.26 -9.92 18.51
C PRO A 186 12.27 -11.46 18.56
N ALA A 187 11.60 -12.11 17.61
CA ALA A 187 11.46 -13.56 17.53
C ALA A 187 11.61 -14.03 16.08
N ALA A 188 11.67 -15.36 15.87
CA ALA A 188 11.72 -15.93 14.54
C ALA A 188 10.43 -15.61 13.77
N LEU A 189 10.57 -15.28 12.49
CA LEU A 189 9.43 -15.07 11.59
C LEU A 189 8.69 -16.39 11.38
N ARG A 190 7.38 -16.39 11.61
CA ARG A 190 6.50 -17.55 11.42
C ARG A 190 5.82 -17.52 10.06
N GLU A 191 5.38 -16.34 9.61
CA GLU A 191 4.62 -16.17 8.38
C GLU A 191 4.97 -14.82 7.75
N LEU A 192 5.16 -14.80 6.43
CA LEU A 192 5.15 -13.60 5.62
C LEU A 192 4.00 -13.74 4.64
N ARG A 193 3.05 -12.81 4.69
CA ARG A 193 1.87 -12.82 3.84
C ARG A 193 1.74 -11.51 3.09
N ARG A 194 1.62 -11.59 1.76
CA ARG A 194 1.23 -10.44 0.95
C ARG A 194 -0.22 -10.06 1.21
N LEU A 195 -0.48 -8.77 1.36
CA LEU A 195 -1.82 -8.22 1.49
C LEU A 195 -2.45 -8.05 0.11
N ALA A 196 -3.78 -8.10 0.04
CA ALA A 196 -4.49 -7.90 -1.20
C ALA A 196 -4.14 -6.51 -1.77
N PRO A 197 -3.63 -6.42 -3.01
CA PRO A 197 -3.25 -5.14 -3.57
C PRO A 197 -4.48 -4.35 -3.99
N GLU A 198 -4.41 -3.03 -3.84
CA GLU A 198 -5.35 -2.12 -4.48
C GLU A 198 -4.67 -1.54 -5.71
N ARG A 199 -5.28 -1.71 -6.89
CA ARG A 199 -4.71 -1.23 -8.15
C ARG A 199 -5.76 -0.47 -8.91
N GLY A 200 -5.45 0.75 -9.30
CA GLY A 200 -6.35 1.53 -10.12
C GLY A 200 -5.64 2.73 -10.75
N PRO A 201 -6.43 3.59 -11.41
CA PRO A 201 -5.90 4.68 -12.23
C PRO A 201 -5.37 5.85 -11.39
N VAL A 202 -5.64 5.86 -10.08
CA VAL A 202 -5.26 6.95 -9.16
C VAL A 202 -4.17 6.50 -8.22
N CYS A 203 -4.34 5.34 -7.60
CA CYS A 203 -3.40 4.81 -6.61
C CYS A 203 -3.12 3.33 -6.86
N TRP A 204 -1.90 2.96 -6.50
CA TRP A 204 -1.49 1.57 -6.35
C TRP A 204 -1.04 1.37 -4.92
N GLU A 205 -1.63 0.42 -4.21
CA GLU A 205 -1.24 0.03 -2.86
C GLU A 205 -0.89 -1.45 -2.81
N GLU A 206 0.25 -1.74 -2.18
CA GLU A 206 0.72 -3.09 -1.93
C GLU A 206 1.21 -3.19 -0.50
N GLY A 207 1.16 -4.39 0.06
CA GLY A 207 1.61 -4.56 1.42
C GLY A 207 1.98 -5.98 1.77
N VAL A 208 2.66 -6.10 2.89
CA VAL A 208 3.04 -7.36 3.52
C VAL A 208 2.70 -7.32 4.99
N ARG A 209 2.33 -8.48 5.51
CA ARG A 209 2.16 -8.75 6.92
C ARG A 209 3.14 -9.83 7.33
N LEU A 210 3.90 -9.53 8.38
CA LEU A 210 4.82 -10.43 9.03
C LEU A 210 4.21 -10.85 10.36
N THR A 211 4.14 -12.15 10.60
CA THR A 211 3.74 -12.74 11.88
C THR A 211 4.93 -13.47 12.48
N TYR A 212 5.25 -13.20 13.74
CA TYR A 212 6.36 -13.82 14.45
C TYR A 212 5.90 -15.01 15.31
N THR A 213 6.87 -15.82 15.74
CA THR A 213 6.64 -17.00 16.59
C THR A 213 6.10 -16.67 17.97
N ASP A 214 6.37 -15.48 18.50
CA ASP A 214 5.80 -14.97 19.75
C ASP A 214 4.36 -14.41 19.59
N GLY A 215 3.84 -14.41 18.36
CA GLY A 215 2.50 -13.91 18.02
C GLY A 215 2.45 -12.42 17.68
N SER A 216 3.55 -11.67 17.81
CA SER A 216 3.63 -10.27 17.36
C SER A 216 3.47 -10.16 15.84
N ARG A 217 3.01 -9.00 15.38
CA ARG A 217 2.67 -8.74 13.97
C ARG A 217 3.13 -7.38 13.51
N TYR A 218 3.74 -7.35 12.33
CA TYR A 218 4.13 -6.12 11.65
C TYR A 218 3.47 -6.07 10.27
N GLU A 219 2.82 -4.96 9.95
CA GLU A 219 2.20 -4.73 8.64
C GLU A 219 2.81 -3.48 8.01
N LEU A 220 3.23 -3.63 6.76
CA LEU A 220 3.78 -2.58 5.92
C LEU A 220 2.91 -2.44 4.69
N ARG A 221 2.44 -1.23 4.40
CA ARG A 221 1.78 -0.89 3.14
C ARG A 221 2.48 0.27 2.48
N LEU A 222 2.73 0.12 1.20
CA LEU A 222 3.28 1.15 0.34
C LEU A 222 2.22 1.54 -0.67
N ARG A 223 1.94 2.84 -0.77
CA ARG A 223 1.01 3.39 -1.74
C ARG A 223 1.70 4.42 -2.62
N THR A 224 1.62 4.23 -3.92
CA THR A 224 2.01 5.24 -4.93
C THR A 224 0.76 5.82 -5.56
N ALA A 225 0.84 7.08 -5.99
CA ALA A 225 -0.24 7.77 -6.67
C ALA A 225 0.23 8.28 -8.03
N ASP A 226 -0.70 8.36 -8.99
CA ASP A 226 -0.40 8.75 -10.36
C ASP A 226 0.23 10.16 -10.43
N GLY A 227 1.36 10.22 -11.16
CA GLY A 227 2.12 11.45 -11.36
C GLY A 227 2.88 11.97 -10.14
N LEU A 228 2.96 11.23 -9.03
CA LEU A 228 3.76 11.61 -7.86
C LEU A 228 5.10 10.88 -7.83
N GLU A 229 6.16 11.58 -7.43
CA GLU A 229 7.52 11.04 -7.26
C GLU A 229 7.80 10.54 -5.83
N HIS A 230 6.78 10.53 -4.97
CA HIS A 230 6.84 10.01 -3.62
C HIS A 230 5.79 8.92 -3.40
N PHE A 231 5.92 8.19 -2.31
CA PHE A 231 4.98 7.16 -1.88
C PHE A 231 4.54 7.41 -0.45
N GLU A 232 3.33 7.00 -0.11
CA GLU A 232 2.85 6.90 1.27
C GLU A 232 3.32 5.56 1.84
N LEU A 233 3.87 5.58 3.06
CA LEU A 233 4.22 4.38 3.82
C LEU A 233 3.32 4.31 5.06
N LEU A 234 2.59 3.21 5.21
CA LEU A 234 1.83 2.92 6.41
C LEU A 234 2.47 1.73 7.13
N GLU A 235 2.81 1.95 8.40
CA GLU A 235 3.35 0.91 9.28
C GLU A 235 2.39 0.66 10.43
N ARG A 236 2.17 -0.62 10.74
CA ARG A 236 1.39 -1.04 11.90
C ARG A 236 2.11 -2.13 12.65
N MET A 237 2.18 -1.98 13.97
CA MET A 237 2.84 -2.90 14.88
C MET A 237 1.86 -3.33 15.97
N ASP A 238 1.66 -4.64 16.13
CA ASP A 238 0.78 -5.20 17.17
C ASP A 238 1.52 -6.30 17.94
N GLY A 239 1.42 -6.28 19.28
CA GLY A 239 1.97 -7.35 20.14
C GLY A 239 3.47 -7.31 20.41
N PHE A 240 4.18 -6.24 20.05
CA PHE A 240 5.58 -6.06 20.43
C PHE A 240 5.69 -5.53 21.87
N ALA A 241 6.54 -6.16 22.67
CA ALA A 241 6.89 -5.63 23.99
C ALA A 241 7.63 -4.30 23.83
N ALA A 242 7.26 -3.29 24.62
CA ALA A 242 8.05 -2.08 24.72
C ALA A 242 9.46 -2.43 25.17
N ARG A 243 10.48 -1.98 24.43
CA ARG A 243 11.85 -2.12 24.88
C ARG A 243 11.97 -1.43 26.23
N PRO A 244 12.45 -2.09 27.30
CA PRO A 244 12.67 -1.41 28.56
C PRO A 244 13.59 -0.22 28.31
N ALA A 245 13.20 0.96 28.79
CA ALA A 245 13.99 2.18 28.62
C ALA A 245 15.42 1.89 29.12
N ALA A 246 16.42 2.22 28.29
CA ALA A 246 17.81 2.00 28.65
C ALA A 246 18.12 2.73 29.97
N GLY A 247 18.31 1.97 31.05
CA GLY A 247 18.59 2.50 32.39
C GLY A 247 17.42 2.49 33.39
N ALA A 248 16.27 1.87 33.09
CA ALA A 248 15.30 1.58 34.13
C ALA A 248 15.92 0.60 35.15
N PRO A 249 16.08 0.97 36.43
CA PRO A 249 16.66 0.09 37.43
C PRO A 249 15.78 -1.14 37.60
N ASP A 250 16.43 -2.29 37.70
CA ASP A 250 15.81 -3.60 37.86
C ASP A 250 15.00 -3.62 39.17
N ALA A 251 13.69 -3.39 39.09
CA ALA A 251 12.81 -3.27 40.26
C ALA A 251 12.63 -4.61 41.02
N ALA A 252 13.28 -5.69 40.56
CA ALA A 252 13.14 -7.03 41.12
C ALA A 252 14.04 -7.33 42.33
N ALA A 253 14.90 -6.41 42.79
CA ALA A 253 15.85 -6.70 43.88
C ALA A 253 15.37 -6.30 45.30
N ALA A 254 14.13 -5.85 45.50
CA ALA A 254 13.64 -5.40 46.81
C ALA A 254 12.53 -6.29 47.39
N SER A 255 12.77 -7.60 47.55
CA SER A 255 11.90 -8.45 48.39
C SER A 255 12.60 -9.73 48.90
N THR A 256 13.71 -9.57 49.62
CA THR A 256 14.21 -10.61 50.54
C THR A 256 15.00 -9.95 51.66
N ALA A 257 14.28 -9.43 52.66
CA ALA A 257 14.78 -9.22 54.02
C ALA A 257 13.56 -9.09 54.94
N ALA A 258 13.11 -10.23 55.46
CA ALA A 258 12.33 -10.34 56.68
C ALA A 258 13.13 -11.22 57.65
#